data_AF-A0A7C2F7U3-F1
#
_entry.id   AF-A0A7C2F7U3-F1
#
_cell.length_a   1.000
_cell.length_b   1.000
_cell.length_c   1.000
_cell.angle_alpha   90.00
_cell.angle_beta   90.00
_cell.angle_gamma   90.00
#
_symmetry.space_group_name_H-M   'P 1'
#
loop_
_entity.id
_entity.type
_entity.pdbx_description
1 polymer ?
#
loop_
_entity_poly.entity_id
_entity_poly.type
_entity_poly.pdbx_seq_one_letter_code
_entity_poly.pdbx_strand_id
1 'polypeptide(L)'
;MSKWRLSYRAWMTVLFIALLAMIPVAVLLMRTVPADDDEAKRMWLRLAGGYVLLLMALLVALLWVVLKDIRQSLEHYRAAHRRAFEEMTEQIRADYRRRQQRMANGRPEKPPSEQSEPSDPSD
;
A
#
# COMPACT_ATOMS: atom_id res chain seq x y z
N MET A 1 -16.22 -28.46 -16.30
CA MET A 1 -16.34 -27.02 -16.01
C MET A 1 -15.25 -26.62 -15.01
N SER A 2 -14.09 -26.14 -15.51
CA SER A 2 -12.99 -25.72 -14.64
C SER A 2 -13.37 -24.43 -13.90
N LYS A 3 -13.45 -24.49 -12.56
CA LYS A 3 -13.58 -23.31 -11.70
C LYS A 3 -12.23 -22.63 -11.63
N TRP A 4 -11.94 -21.73 -12.56
CA TRP A 4 -10.74 -20.90 -12.54
C TRP A 4 -10.83 -19.92 -11.36
N ARG A 5 -10.39 -20.35 -10.17
CA ARG A 5 -10.05 -19.43 -9.09
C ARG A 5 -8.73 -18.75 -9.45
N LEU A 6 -8.76 -17.81 -10.38
CA LEU A 6 -7.58 -16.96 -10.64
C LEU A 6 -7.20 -16.28 -9.32
N SER A 7 -5.93 -16.43 -8.94
CA SER A 7 -5.36 -15.72 -7.79
C SER A 7 -5.54 -14.22 -7.98
N TYR A 8 -5.73 -13.49 -6.89
CA TYR A 8 -5.89 -12.04 -6.91
C TYR A 8 -4.71 -11.33 -7.61
N ARG A 9 -3.49 -11.85 -7.46
CA ARG A 9 -2.28 -11.39 -8.18
C ARG A 9 -2.35 -11.63 -9.70
N ALA A 10 -3.01 -12.72 -10.11
CA ALA A 10 -3.25 -13.00 -11.53
C ALA A 10 -4.27 -12.02 -12.13
N TRP A 11 -5.30 -11.63 -11.37
CA TRP A 11 -6.23 -10.59 -11.80
C TRP A 11 -5.55 -9.22 -11.95
N MET A 12 -4.67 -8.86 -11.00
CA MET A 12 -3.93 -7.60 -11.06
C MET A 12 -3.03 -7.53 -12.30
N THR A 13 -2.32 -8.62 -12.60
CA THR A 13 -1.45 -8.72 -13.79
C THR A 13 -2.25 -8.72 -15.09
N VAL A 14 -3.39 -9.43 -15.15
CA VAL A 14 -4.28 -9.40 -16.32
C VAL A 14 -4.80 -8.00 -16.59
N LEU A 15 -5.27 -7.28 -15.55
CA LEU A 15 -5.75 -5.90 -15.69
C LEU A 15 -4.62 -4.96 -16.12
N PHE A 16 -3.41 -5.14 -15.58
CA PHE A 16 -2.26 -4.33 -15.96
C PHE A 16 -1.84 -4.56 -17.41
N ILE A 17 -1.78 -5.82 -17.86
CA ILE A 17 -1.49 -6.16 -19.26
C ILE A 17 -2.58 -5.59 -20.18
N ALA A 18 -3.84 -5.73 -19.79
CA ALA A 18 -4.96 -5.17 -20.56
C ALA A 18 -4.86 -3.64 -20.67
N LEU A 19 -4.46 -2.95 -19.60
CA LEU A 19 -4.20 -1.51 -19.62
C LEU A 19 -3.04 -1.14 -20.55
N LEU A 20 -1.94 -1.90 -20.53
CA LEU A 20 -0.81 -1.67 -21.45
C LEU A 20 -1.21 -1.91 -22.90
N ALA A 21 -2.04 -2.91 -23.17
CA ALA A 21 -2.55 -3.19 -24.51
C ALA A 21 -3.46 -2.07 -25.05
N MET A 22 -4.05 -1.23 -24.18
CA MET A 22 -4.81 -0.06 -24.62
C MET A 22 -3.93 1.00 -25.31
N ILE A 23 -2.64 1.08 -24.97
CA ILE A 23 -1.72 2.08 -25.53
C ILE A 23 -1.58 1.94 -27.06
N PRO A 24 -1.20 0.78 -27.63
CA PRO A 24 -1.13 0.63 -29.08
C PRO A 24 -2.49 0.76 -29.75
N VAL A 25 -3.59 0.35 -29.08
CA VAL A 25 -4.95 0.55 -29.59
C VAL A 25 -5.28 2.03 -29.72
N ALA A 26 -4.92 2.87 -28.75
CA ALA A 26 -5.08 4.32 -28.82
C ALA A 26 -4.30 4.92 -30.00
N VAL A 27 -3.04 4.49 -30.19
CA VAL A 27 -2.20 4.94 -31.30
C VAL A 27 -2.82 4.55 -32.65
N LEU A 28 -3.34 3.33 -32.75
CA LEU A 28 -4.01 2.85 -33.97
C LEU A 28 -5.30 3.63 -34.24
N LEU A 29 -6.09 3.93 -33.20
CA LEU A 29 -7.30 4.73 -33.32
C LEU A 29 -7.01 6.17 -33.79
N MET A 30 -5.93 6.76 -33.28
CA MET A 30 -5.51 8.11 -33.65
C MET A 30 -4.97 8.17 -35.09
N ARG A 31 -4.36 7.08 -35.57
CA ARG A 31 -3.90 6.96 -36.96
C ARG A 31 -5.05 6.82 -37.95
N THR A 32 -6.20 6.25 -37.54
CA THR A 32 -7.35 5.98 -38.42
C THR A 32 -8.42 7.06 -38.37
N VAL A 33 -8.12 8.25 -37.83
CA VAL A 33 -9.06 9.38 -37.80
C VAL A 33 -9.46 9.77 -39.23
N PRO A 34 -10.75 9.63 -39.62
CA PRO A 34 -11.20 10.01 -40.95
C PRO A 34 -11.33 11.54 -41.06
N ALA A 35 -10.68 12.13 -42.06
CA ALA A 35 -10.62 13.58 -42.25
C ALA A 35 -11.88 14.15 -42.95
N ASP A 36 -12.40 13.47 -43.97
CA ASP A 36 -13.33 14.10 -44.92
C ASP A 36 -14.78 13.57 -44.91
N ASP A 37 -15.03 12.38 -44.35
CA ASP A 37 -16.37 11.76 -44.41
C ASP A 37 -17.10 11.79 -43.05
N ASP A 38 -18.29 12.41 -43.04
CA ASP A 38 -19.12 12.60 -41.85
C ASP A 38 -19.70 11.29 -41.30
N GLU A 39 -19.95 10.30 -42.17
CA GLU A 39 -20.47 9.00 -41.75
C GLU A 39 -19.37 8.16 -41.09
N ALA A 40 -18.17 8.19 -41.68
CA ALA A 40 -16.96 7.59 -41.10
C ALA A 40 -16.59 8.23 -39.75
N LYS A 41 -16.73 9.56 -39.61
CA LYS A 41 -16.52 10.26 -38.34
C LYS A 41 -17.48 9.78 -37.26
N ARG A 42 -18.77 9.61 -37.55
CA ARG A 42 -19.75 9.11 -36.56
C ARG A 42 -19.43 7.70 -36.11
N MET A 43 -19.01 6.83 -37.03
CA MET A 43 -18.63 5.46 -36.71
C MET A 43 -17.33 5.42 -35.90
N TRP A 44 -16.35 6.25 -36.25
CA TRP A 44 -15.11 6.43 -35.49
C TRP A 44 -15.36 7.00 -34.09
N LEU A 45 -16.26 7.98 -33.95
CA LEU A 45 -16.69 8.55 -32.66
C LEU A 45 -17.35 7.49 -31.76
N ARG A 46 -18.15 6.58 -32.32
CA ARG A 46 -18.72 5.45 -31.55
C ARG A 46 -17.63 4.49 -31.08
N LEU A 47 -16.65 4.19 -31.94
CA LEU A 47 -15.49 3.38 -31.59
C LEU A 47 -14.62 4.04 -30.51
N ALA A 48 -14.32 5.33 -30.65
CA ALA A 48 -13.57 6.11 -29.66
C ALA A 48 -14.33 6.22 -28.34
N GLY A 49 -15.64 6.48 -28.38
CA GLY A 49 -16.49 6.49 -27.19
C GLY A 49 -16.55 5.13 -26.50
N GLY A 50 -16.68 4.04 -27.27
CA GLY A 50 -16.64 2.68 -26.76
C GLY A 50 -15.29 2.33 -26.12
N TYR A 51 -14.19 2.76 -26.74
CA TYR A 51 -12.84 2.62 -26.19
C TYR A 51 -12.69 3.36 -24.86
N VAL A 52 -13.17 4.61 -24.75
CA VAL A 52 -13.13 5.39 -23.51
C VAL A 52 -13.96 4.72 -22.41
N LEU A 53 -15.17 4.24 -22.72
CA LEU A 53 -16.01 3.51 -21.76
C LEU A 53 -15.32 2.24 -21.26
N LEU A 54 -14.67 1.51 -22.16
CA LEU A 54 -13.94 0.31 -21.81
C LEU A 54 -12.73 0.63 -20.91
N LEU A 55 -12.03 1.72 -21.19
CA LEU A 55 -10.92 2.24 -20.37
C LEU A 55 -11.39 2.61 -18.96
N MET A 56 -12.53 3.30 -18.86
CA MET A 56 -13.15 3.65 -17.57
C MET A 56 -13.56 2.41 -16.78
N ALA A 57 -14.17 1.42 -17.44
CA ALA A 57 -14.51 0.16 -16.79
C ALA A 57 -13.26 -0.57 -16.26
N LEU A 58 -12.17 -0.57 -17.03
CA LEU A 58 -10.90 -1.20 -16.68
C LEU A 58 -10.24 -0.48 -15.50
N LEU A 59 -10.28 0.85 -15.47
CA LEU A 59 -9.84 1.66 -14.33
C LEU A 59 -10.65 1.35 -13.07
N VAL A 60 -11.98 1.31 -13.14
CA VAL A 60 -12.85 0.95 -12.01
C VAL A 60 -12.55 -0.45 -11.51
N ALA A 61 -12.37 -1.42 -12.41
CA ALA A 61 -12.00 -2.79 -12.04
C ALA A 61 -10.64 -2.84 -11.32
N LEU A 62 -9.66 -2.08 -11.79
CA LEU A 62 -8.34 -1.99 -11.17
C LEU A 62 -8.41 -1.32 -9.79
N LEU A 63 -9.21 -0.26 -9.67
CA LEU A 63 -9.46 0.43 -8.40
C LEU A 63 -10.13 -0.49 -7.38
N TRP A 64 -11.13 -1.26 -7.82
CA TRP A 64 -11.82 -2.26 -7.01
C TRP A 64 -10.86 -3.35 -6.52
N VAL A 65 -10.03 -3.86 -7.44
CA VAL A 65 -8.99 -4.82 -7.13
C VAL A 65 -8.09 -4.21 -6.06
N VAL A 66 -7.45 -3.06 -6.27
CA VAL A 66 -6.56 -2.41 -5.30
C VAL A 66 -7.24 -2.17 -3.94
N LEU A 67 -8.48 -1.70 -3.92
CA LEU A 67 -9.24 -1.50 -2.67
C LEU A 67 -9.38 -2.79 -1.87
N LYS A 68 -9.59 -3.92 -2.57
CA LYS A 68 -9.65 -5.25 -1.94
C LYS A 68 -8.30 -5.66 -1.35
N ASP A 69 -7.19 -5.34 -2.02
CA ASP A 69 -5.82 -5.57 -1.48
C ASP A 69 -5.62 -4.79 -0.20
N ILE A 70 -5.97 -3.50 -0.22
CA ILE A 70 -5.80 -2.60 0.92
C ILE A 70 -6.62 -3.09 2.12
N ARG A 71 -7.85 -3.59 1.90
CA ARG A 71 -8.64 -4.19 2.99
C ARG A 71 -7.94 -5.41 3.59
N GLN A 72 -7.37 -6.28 2.77
CA GLN A 72 -6.62 -7.46 3.25
C GLN A 72 -5.31 -7.08 3.95
N SER A 73 -4.61 -6.06 3.45
CA SER A 73 -3.37 -5.57 4.06
C SER A 73 -3.63 -4.85 5.38
N LEU A 74 -4.75 -4.14 5.52
CA LEU A 74 -5.17 -3.51 6.77
C LEU A 74 -5.49 -4.53 7.87
N GLU A 75 -6.04 -5.69 7.53
CA GLU A 75 -6.23 -6.79 8.48
C GLU A 75 -4.88 -7.35 8.97
N HIS A 76 -3.92 -7.51 8.06
CA HIS A 76 -2.54 -7.89 8.40
C HIS A 76 -1.83 -6.84 9.26
N TYR A 77 -1.99 -5.55 8.94
CA TYR A 77 -1.39 -4.46 9.71
C TYR A 77 -1.99 -4.33 11.11
N ARG A 78 -3.30 -4.53 11.29
CA ARG A 78 -3.93 -4.55 12.62
C ARG A 78 -3.44 -5.73 13.47
N ALA A 79 -3.23 -6.89 12.85
CA ALA A 79 -2.67 -8.06 13.54
C ALA A 79 -1.19 -7.87 13.91
N ALA A 80 -0.40 -7.28 13.02
CA ALA A 80 1.01 -6.96 13.27
C ALA A 80 1.17 -5.88 14.36
N HIS A 81 0.33 -4.84 14.34
CA HIS A 81 0.32 -3.83 15.40
C HIS A 81 -0.03 -4.42 16.77
N ARG A 82 -1.03 -5.32 16.87
CA ARG A 82 -1.34 -5.99 18.15
C ARG A 82 -0.15 -6.76 18.71
N ARG A 83 0.56 -7.52 17.86
CA ARG A 83 1.75 -8.27 18.28
C ARG A 83 2.90 -7.36 18.70
N ALA A 84 3.14 -6.28 17.94
CA ALA A 84 4.17 -5.29 18.29
C ALA A 84 3.84 -4.54 19.60
N PHE A 85 2.56 -4.25 19.87
CA PHE A 85 2.13 -3.67 21.14
C PHE A 85 2.25 -4.67 22.29
N GLU A 86 1.91 -5.95 22.10
CA GLU A 86 2.10 -6.99 23.13
C GLU A 86 3.57 -7.16 23.52
N GLU A 87 4.48 -7.25 22.54
CA GLU A 87 5.93 -7.36 22.79
C GLU A 87 6.50 -6.12 23.51
N MET A 88 6.11 -4.90 23.11
CA MET A 88 6.53 -3.68 23.80
C MET A 88 5.99 -3.60 25.22
N THR A 89 4.73 -3.98 25.45
CA THR A 89 4.11 -3.91 26.77
C THR A 89 4.72 -4.93 27.74
N GLU A 90 5.12 -6.10 27.25
CA GLU A 90 5.86 -7.10 28.03
C GLU A 90 7.26 -6.63 28.40
N GLN A 91 7.99 -5.99 27.46
CA GLN A 91 9.31 -5.42 27.76
C GLN A 91 9.23 -4.32 28.83
N ILE A 92 8.27 -3.40 28.70
CA ILE A 92 8.06 -2.32 29.69
C ILE A 92 7.68 -2.91 31.05
N ARG A 93 6.79 -3.91 31.09
CA ARG A 93 6.38 -4.58 32.35
C ARG A 93 7.53 -5.34 33.00
N ALA A 94 8.40 -5.95 32.22
CA ALA A 94 9.61 -6.63 32.72
C ALA A 94 10.63 -5.63 33.28
N ASP A 95 10.77 -4.46 32.66
CA ASP A 95 11.70 -3.43 33.10
C ASP A 95 11.20 -2.72 34.37
N TYR A 96 9.89 -2.44 34.47
CA TYR A 96 9.27 -1.93 35.69
C TYR A 96 9.42 -2.90 36.88
N ARG A 97 9.23 -4.21 36.67
CA ARG A 97 9.45 -5.21 37.74
C ARG A 97 10.90 -5.23 38.21
N ARG A 98 11.86 -5.14 37.29
CA ARG A 98 13.28 -5.06 37.64
C ARG A 98 13.61 -3.77 38.40
N ARG A 99 13.04 -2.63 38.02
CA ARG A 99 13.20 -1.37 38.76
C ARG A 99 12.57 -1.44 40.15
N GLN A 100 11.36 -1.98 40.29
CA GLN A 100 10.70 -2.16 41.58
C GLN A 100 11.50 -3.08 42.51
N GLN A 101 12.04 -4.19 42.01
CA GLN A 101 12.88 -5.08 42.81
C GLN A 101 14.20 -4.42 43.24
N ARG A 102 14.76 -3.53 42.42
CA ARG A 102 15.98 -2.77 42.75
C ARG A 102 15.73 -1.65 43.76
N MET A 103 14.57 -0.98 43.67
CA MET A 103 14.12 -0.01 44.67
C MET A 103 13.79 -0.70 46.00
N ALA A 104 13.15 -1.88 45.97
CA ALA A 104 12.89 -2.69 47.16
C ALA A 104 14.19 -3.20 47.82
N ASN A 105 15.23 -3.45 47.02
CA ASN A 105 16.57 -3.80 47.52
C ASN A 105 17.47 -2.59 47.87
N GLY A 106 16.92 -1.37 47.90
CA GLY A 106 17.57 -0.20 48.51
C GLY A 106 18.76 0.40 47.74
N ARG A 107 18.89 0.19 46.43
CA ARG A 107 19.90 0.90 45.61
C ARG A 107 19.25 2.02 44.78
N PRO A 108 19.30 3.29 45.19
CA PRO A 108 18.82 4.39 44.37
C PRO A 108 19.83 4.68 43.23
N GLU A 109 19.31 4.80 42.01
CA GLU A 109 20.09 5.26 40.85
C GLU A 109 19.91 6.79 40.72
N LYS A 110 21.01 7.53 40.59
CA LYS A 110 20.97 8.97 40.30
C LYS A 110 20.40 9.20 38.89
N PRO A 111 19.54 10.22 38.68
CA PRO A 111 19.00 10.51 37.35
C PRO A 111 20.12 10.93 36.37
N PRO A 112 19.95 10.73 35.05
CA PRO A 112 21.01 10.88 34.04
C PRO A 112 21.43 12.35 33.80
N SER A 113 20.87 13.31 34.52
CA SER A 113 21.05 14.74 34.29
C SER A 113 22.26 15.37 35.00
N GLU A 114 23.07 14.60 35.75
CA GLU A 114 24.25 15.10 36.49
C GLU A 114 25.59 14.53 36.00
N GLN A 115 25.67 13.95 34.80
CA GLN A 115 26.92 13.32 34.30
C GLN A 115 27.67 14.14 33.24
N SER A 116 27.25 15.38 32.97
CA SER A 116 27.92 16.27 32.02
C SER A 116 28.47 17.53 32.70
N GLU A 117 29.35 17.34 33.69
CA GLU A 117 30.41 18.31 33.98
C GLU A 117 31.75 17.56 33.85
N PRO A 118 32.60 17.87 32.86
CA PRO A 118 33.97 17.42 32.89
C PRO A 118 34.69 18.23 33.97
N SER A 119 34.92 17.62 35.12
CA SER A 119 35.81 18.17 36.14
C SER A 119 37.23 18.10 35.60
N ASP A 120 37.76 19.26 35.23
CA ASP A 120 39.17 19.51 34.92
C ASP A 120 40.04 19.06 36.11
N PRO A 121 41.10 18.26 35.93
CA PRO A 121 41.97 17.87 37.03
C PRO A 121 42.83 19.08 37.43
N SER A 122 42.80 19.36 38.73
CA SER A 122 43.48 20.47 39.41
C SER A 122 45.01 20.47 39.20
N ASP A 123 45.60 21.66 38.98
CA ASP A 123 46.73 22.24 39.75
C ASP A 123 47.06 23.67 39.27
#